data_AF-A0A4R4K3N5-F1
#
_entry.id   AF-A0A4R4K3N5-F1
#
_cell.length_a   1.000
_cell.length_b   1.000
_cell.length_c   1.000
_cell.angle_alpha   90.00
_cell.angle_beta   90.00
_cell.angle_gamma   90.00
#
_symmetry.space_group_name_H-M   'P 1'
#
loop_
_entity.id
_entity.type
_entity.pdbx_description
1 polymer ?
#
loop_
_entity_poly.entity_id
_entity_poly.type
_entity_poly.pdbx_seq_one_letter_code
_entity_poly.pdbx_strand_id
1 'polypeptide(L)'
;MHTLPRIAPAPIGNKGLWAAAAVLGLWAASLIYLLSYPFSLTDPLLYVFVLVQTHLYTGVFITAHDAIHGVVAPDRPRLNTAIGWVATALFAFNDYKVLSRKHHLHHQHSGTFDDPDYHEGNPAFLFWYYSFLKEYISVKQVLLMAVTYNLLKIVFPWENLVVFWMIPAILSTFQLFFFGTFLPHRGEHHNPPLNARSQTLNHIRAFFSCYFFGYHLEHHAYPYLPWWRLPRAREQTAKVVAD
;
A
#
# COMPACT_ATOMS: atom_id res chain seq x y z
N MET A 1 12.73 -4.33 27.74
CA MET A 1 11.92 -3.87 26.60
C MET A 1 12.26 -2.41 26.38
N HIS A 2 12.98 -2.06 25.31
CA HIS A 2 13.18 -0.66 24.95
C HIS A 2 11.80 -0.10 24.57
N THR A 3 11.29 0.85 25.35
CA THR A 3 10.03 1.51 25.08
C THR A 3 10.21 2.38 23.84
N LEU A 4 9.34 2.20 22.83
CA LEU A 4 9.34 3.06 21.65
C LEU A 4 9.24 4.54 22.06
N PRO A 5 9.91 5.46 21.34
CA PRO A 5 9.87 6.89 21.69
C PRO A 5 8.44 7.43 21.61
N ARG A 6 8.10 8.41 22.44
CA ARG A 6 6.82 9.12 22.27
C ARG A 6 6.96 10.15 21.15
N ILE A 7 6.24 9.93 20.06
CA ILE A 7 6.12 10.89 18.96
C ILE A 7 4.77 11.60 19.15
N ALA A 8 4.76 12.92 19.17
CA ALA A 8 3.51 13.66 19.25
C ALA A 8 2.89 13.84 17.84
N PRO A 9 1.56 13.78 17.69
CA PRO A 9 0.90 14.22 16.48
C PRO A 9 1.30 15.68 16.17
N ALA A 10 1.81 15.92 14.97
CA ALA A 10 2.14 17.26 14.51
C ALA A 10 1.21 17.65 13.36
N PRO A 11 0.74 18.91 13.27
CA PRO A 11 -0.08 19.35 12.15
C PRO A 11 0.59 19.06 10.81
N ILE A 12 -0.16 18.48 9.87
CA ILE A 12 0.31 18.26 8.49
C ILE A 12 -0.23 19.32 7.51
N GLY A 13 -1.24 20.10 7.92
CA GLY A 13 -1.96 21.01 7.02
C GLY A 13 -2.47 20.26 5.78
N ASN A 14 -2.32 20.88 4.60
CA ASN A 14 -2.75 20.28 3.33
C ASN A 14 -1.71 19.33 2.71
N LYS A 15 -0.61 18.98 3.40
CA LYS A 15 0.44 18.13 2.82
C LYS A 15 -0.07 16.74 2.41
N GLY A 16 -1.06 16.20 3.13
CA GLY A 16 -1.68 14.93 2.75
C GLY A 16 -2.48 15.01 1.45
N LEU A 17 -3.18 16.12 1.23
CA LEU A 17 -3.86 16.40 -0.04
C LEU A 17 -2.86 16.51 -1.20
N TRP A 18 -1.73 17.20 -0.98
CA TRP A 18 -0.70 17.33 -2.01
C TRP A 18 -0.02 16.00 -2.34
N ALA A 19 0.27 15.18 -1.33
CA ALA A 19 0.82 13.84 -1.54
C ALA A 19 -0.16 12.95 -2.31
N ALA A 20 -1.43 12.93 -1.92
CA ALA A 20 -2.48 12.19 -2.63
C ALA A 20 -2.63 12.67 -4.08
N ALA A 21 -2.71 13.98 -4.30
CA ALA A 21 -2.83 14.57 -5.64
C ALA A 21 -1.61 14.25 -6.52
N ALA A 22 -0.39 14.33 -5.97
CA ALA A 22 0.83 14.01 -6.69
C ALA A 22 0.85 12.52 -7.09
N VAL A 23 0.57 11.61 -6.17
CA VAL A 23 0.58 10.17 -6.44
C VAL A 23 -0.49 9.77 -7.44
N LEU A 24 -1.74 10.19 -7.22
CA LEU A 24 -2.86 9.87 -8.13
C LEU A 24 -2.67 10.52 -9.50
N GLY A 25 -2.17 11.76 -9.55
CA GLY A 25 -1.88 12.48 -10.79
C GLY A 25 -0.75 11.84 -11.59
N LEU A 26 0.36 11.49 -10.94
CA LEU A 26 1.48 10.79 -11.58
C LEU A 26 1.06 9.40 -12.08
N TRP A 27 0.30 8.66 -11.28
CA TRP A 27 -0.26 7.37 -11.69
C TRP A 27 -1.14 7.50 -12.93
N ALA A 28 -2.07 8.46 -12.94
CA ALA A 28 -2.98 8.67 -14.06
C ALA A 28 -2.25 9.15 -15.32
N ALA A 29 -1.37 10.13 -15.19
CA ALA A 29 -0.58 10.65 -16.31
C ALA A 29 0.32 9.57 -16.92
N SER A 30 1.01 8.79 -16.08
CA SER A 30 1.82 7.65 -16.50
C SER A 30 0.96 6.62 -17.22
N LEU A 31 -0.16 6.19 -16.62
CA LEU A 31 -1.03 5.20 -17.24
C LEU A 31 -1.58 5.68 -18.59
N ILE A 32 -2.10 6.90 -18.68
CA ILE A 32 -2.64 7.47 -19.93
C ILE A 32 -1.58 7.47 -21.03
N TYR A 33 -0.36 7.90 -20.71
CA TYR A 33 0.76 7.85 -21.65
C TYR A 33 1.08 6.41 -22.09
N LEU A 34 1.18 5.49 -21.12
CA LEU A 34 1.56 4.10 -21.37
C LEU A 34 0.51 3.32 -22.15
N LEU A 35 -0.77 3.65 -22.04
CA LEU A 35 -1.83 3.00 -22.81
C LEU A 35 -1.72 3.27 -24.33
N SER A 36 -0.93 4.25 -24.75
CA SER A 36 -0.63 4.54 -26.17
C SER A 36 0.85 4.35 -26.53
N TYR A 37 1.67 3.85 -25.60
CA TYR A 37 3.09 3.63 -25.83
C TYR A 37 3.34 2.49 -26.86
N PRO A 38 4.28 2.63 -27.81
CA PRO A 38 4.58 1.56 -28.76
C PRO A 38 5.02 0.27 -28.06
N PHE A 39 4.23 -0.79 -28.18
CA PHE A 39 4.53 -2.06 -27.54
C PHE A 39 5.64 -2.81 -28.27
N SER A 40 6.75 -3.09 -27.58
CA SER A 40 7.82 -3.97 -28.05
C SER A 40 8.52 -4.65 -26.88
N LEU A 41 8.62 -5.98 -26.92
CA LEU A 41 9.37 -6.74 -25.91
C LEU A 41 10.88 -6.54 -26.00
N THR A 42 11.40 -6.01 -27.11
CA THR A 42 12.82 -5.68 -27.24
C THR A 42 13.17 -4.30 -26.70
N ASP A 43 12.17 -3.49 -26.35
CA ASP A 43 12.38 -2.16 -25.78
C ASP A 43 12.63 -2.27 -24.27
N PRO A 44 13.85 -1.93 -23.77
CA PRO A 44 14.14 -1.97 -22.35
C PRO A 44 13.28 -1.01 -21.52
N LEU A 45 12.79 0.09 -22.12
CA LEU A 45 11.94 1.06 -21.41
C LEU A 45 10.59 0.47 -21.01
N LEU A 46 10.08 -0.53 -21.74
CA LEU A 46 8.85 -1.23 -21.38
C LEU A 46 8.93 -1.76 -19.95
N TYR A 47 10.03 -2.44 -19.60
CA TYR A 47 10.22 -3.02 -18.27
C TYR A 47 10.37 -1.94 -17.20
N VAL A 48 11.07 -0.84 -17.51
CA VAL A 48 11.18 0.31 -16.61
C VAL A 48 9.80 0.90 -16.34
N PHE A 49 8.98 1.08 -17.36
CA PHE A 49 7.62 1.60 -17.22
C PHE A 49 6.71 0.66 -16.42
N VAL A 50 6.82 -0.66 -16.61
CA VAL A 50 6.09 -1.62 -15.76
C VAL A 50 6.46 -1.44 -14.28
N LEU A 51 7.74 -1.29 -13.96
CA LEU A 51 8.22 -1.09 -12.58
C LEU A 51 7.76 0.26 -12.01
N VAL A 52 7.87 1.34 -12.79
CA VAL A 52 7.40 2.68 -12.39
C VAL A 52 5.89 2.66 -12.17
N GLN A 53 5.13 2.08 -13.08
CA GLN A 53 3.68 1.99 -12.96
C GLN A 53 3.26 1.13 -11.78
N THR A 54 3.99 0.04 -11.49
CA THR A 54 3.80 -0.80 -10.30
C THR A 54 4.00 0.02 -9.03
N HIS A 55 5.11 0.78 -8.96
CA HIS A 55 5.39 1.63 -7.82
C HIS A 55 4.33 2.74 -7.66
N LEU A 56 3.82 3.31 -8.74
CA LEU A 56 2.72 4.29 -8.68
C LEU A 56 1.42 3.63 -8.19
N TYR A 57 1.11 2.42 -8.63
CA TYR A 57 -0.03 1.63 -8.11
C TYR A 57 0.08 1.37 -6.61
N THR A 58 1.25 0.98 -6.13
CA THR A 58 1.51 0.86 -4.69
C THR A 58 1.25 2.18 -3.98
N GLY A 59 1.63 3.32 -4.58
CA GLY A 59 1.32 4.65 -4.07
C GLY A 59 -0.19 4.94 -4.02
N VAL A 60 -0.96 4.53 -5.03
CA VAL A 60 -2.43 4.64 -5.03
C VAL A 60 -3.00 3.93 -3.80
N PHE A 61 -2.55 2.70 -3.52
CA PHE A 61 -2.99 1.98 -2.32
C PHE A 61 -2.53 2.65 -1.03
N ILE A 62 -1.29 3.13 -0.96
CA ILE A 62 -0.78 3.87 0.21
C ILE A 62 -1.60 5.14 0.46
N THR A 63 -2.11 5.80 -0.59
CA THR A 63 -3.04 6.92 -0.45
C THR A 63 -4.38 6.49 0.14
N ALA A 64 -4.91 5.33 -0.28
CA ALA A 64 -6.11 4.75 0.34
C ALA A 64 -5.88 4.39 1.81
N HIS A 65 -4.72 3.81 2.13
CA HIS A 65 -4.32 3.44 3.48
C HIS A 65 -4.16 4.66 4.40
N ASP A 66 -3.47 5.72 3.97
CA ASP A 66 -3.40 6.97 4.72
C ASP A 66 -4.80 7.57 4.92
N ALA A 67 -5.72 7.41 3.97
CA ALA A 67 -7.10 7.83 4.15
C ALA A 67 -7.84 6.98 5.19
N ILE A 68 -7.56 5.67 5.29
CA ILE A 68 -8.10 4.81 6.35
C ILE A 68 -7.73 5.34 7.74
N HIS A 69 -6.51 5.87 7.91
CA HIS A 69 -6.04 6.51 9.14
C HIS A 69 -6.49 7.96 9.33
N GLY A 70 -7.20 8.52 8.35
CA GLY A 70 -7.67 9.91 8.42
C GLY A 70 -6.57 10.96 8.17
N VAL A 71 -5.40 10.56 7.66
CA VAL A 71 -4.22 11.44 7.57
C VAL A 71 -4.04 12.10 6.20
N VAL A 72 -4.92 11.83 5.23
CA VAL A 72 -4.91 12.55 3.94
C VAL A 72 -5.49 13.95 4.07
N ALA A 73 -6.65 14.08 4.77
CA ALA A 73 -7.28 15.36 5.05
C ALA A 73 -7.90 15.39 6.47
N PRO A 74 -7.08 15.53 7.52
CA PRO A 74 -7.53 15.42 8.92
C PRO A 74 -8.66 16.38 9.28
N ASP A 75 -8.59 17.62 8.79
CA ASP A 75 -9.58 18.66 9.08
C ASP A 75 -10.85 18.53 8.23
N ARG A 76 -10.89 17.60 7.27
CA ARG A 76 -12.00 17.41 6.32
C ARG A 76 -12.34 15.92 6.15
N PRO A 77 -12.98 15.27 7.15
CA PRO A 77 -13.20 13.83 7.15
C PRO A 77 -13.94 13.31 5.91
N ARG A 78 -14.94 14.06 5.41
CA ARG A 78 -15.67 13.69 4.17
C ARG A 78 -14.76 13.66 2.95
N LEU A 79 -13.87 14.65 2.82
CA LEU A 79 -12.90 14.71 1.73
C LEU A 79 -11.87 13.59 1.86
N ASN A 80 -11.38 13.33 3.07
CA ASN A 80 -10.46 12.23 3.34
C ASN A 80 -11.06 10.88 2.89
N THR A 81 -12.30 10.59 3.32
CA THR A 81 -13.00 9.37 2.91
C THR A 81 -13.26 9.32 1.40
N ALA A 82 -13.60 10.45 0.77
CA ALA A 82 -13.80 10.49 -0.67
C ALA A 82 -12.50 10.17 -1.44
N ILE A 83 -11.36 10.71 -1.01
CA ILE A 83 -10.05 10.40 -1.60
C ILE A 83 -9.71 8.93 -1.40
N GLY A 84 -9.94 8.40 -0.20
CA GLY A 84 -9.76 6.98 0.10
C GLY A 84 -10.59 6.08 -0.82
N TRP A 85 -11.87 6.40 -1.02
CA TRP A 85 -12.76 5.68 -1.92
C TRP A 85 -12.29 5.73 -3.38
N VAL A 86 -11.86 6.91 -3.86
CA VAL A 86 -11.31 7.06 -5.21
C VAL A 86 -10.04 6.22 -5.36
N ALA A 87 -9.13 6.28 -4.40
CA ALA A 87 -7.88 5.52 -4.44
C ALA A 87 -8.14 4.00 -4.44
N THR A 88 -9.04 3.48 -3.59
CA THR A 88 -9.40 2.06 -3.62
C THR A 88 -10.10 1.65 -4.90
N ALA A 89 -10.92 2.53 -5.48
CA ALA A 89 -11.58 2.29 -6.76
C ALA A 89 -10.56 2.17 -7.91
N LEU A 90 -9.61 3.11 -7.98
CA LEU A 90 -8.55 3.14 -8.99
C LEU A 90 -7.57 1.97 -8.87
N PHE A 91 -7.31 1.50 -7.65
CA PHE A 91 -6.38 0.40 -7.41
C PHE A 91 -6.89 -0.92 -8.01
N ALA A 92 -8.06 -1.40 -7.57
CA ALA A 92 -8.68 -2.62 -8.10
C ALA A 92 -10.19 -2.70 -7.73
N PHE A 93 -10.90 -1.57 -7.80
CA PHE A 93 -12.31 -1.47 -7.37
C PHE A 93 -12.55 -1.93 -5.91
N ASN A 94 -11.53 -1.84 -5.04
CA ASN A 94 -11.65 -2.31 -3.66
C ASN A 94 -12.73 -1.54 -2.90
N ASP A 95 -13.44 -2.27 -2.04
CA ASP A 95 -14.41 -1.67 -1.14
C ASP A 95 -13.68 -0.98 0.01
N TYR A 96 -13.72 0.36 0.02
CA TYR A 96 -13.07 1.17 1.04
C TYR A 96 -13.51 0.83 2.47
N LYS A 97 -14.81 0.50 2.68
CA LYS A 97 -15.31 0.20 4.03
C LYS A 97 -14.81 -1.14 4.52
N VAL A 98 -14.77 -2.15 3.65
CA VAL A 98 -14.23 -3.47 3.98
C VAL A 98 -12.73 -3.35 4.27
N LEU A 99 -11.99 -2.68 3.39
CA LEU A 99 -10.55 -2.48 3.56
C LEU A 99 -10.26 -1.72 4.87
N SER A 100 -10.97 -0.61 5.12
CA SER A 100 -10.85 0.15 6.36
C SER A 100 -11.12 -0.71 7.59
N ARG A 101 -12.22 -1.49 7.61
CA ARG A 101 -12.56 -2.33 8.77
C ARG A 101 -11.47 -3.37 9.04
N LYS A 102 -11.04 -4.09 8.00
CA LYS A 102 -10.02 -5.15 8.13
C LYS A 102 -8.67 -4.58 8.55
N HIS A 103 -8.28 -3.44 8.01
CA HIS A 103 -7.05 -2.74 8.40
C HIS A 103 -7.05 -2.34 9.88
N HIS A 104 -8.18 -1.87 10.42
CA HIS A 104 -8.29 -1.56 11.85
C HIS A 104 -8.25 -2.82 12.72
N LEU A 105 -8.86 -3.93 12.27
CA LEU A 105 -8.75 -5.23 12.97
C LEU A 105 -7.30 -5.71 13.00
N HIS A 106 -6.58 -5.57 11.88
CA HIS A 106 -5.15 -5.89 11.81
C HIS A 106 -4.33 -5.11 12.84
N HIS A 107 -4.57 -3.80 13.02
CA HIS A 107 -3.91 -3.03 14.07
C HIS A 107 -4.27 -3.45 15.49
N GLN A 108 -5.53 -3.82 15.73
CA GLN A 108 -6.02 -4.18 17.06
C GLN A 108 -5.58 -5.57 17.50
N HIS A 109 -5.50 -6.50 16.55
CA HIS A 109 -5.32 -7.92 16.77
C HIS A 109 -4.04 -8.47 16.15
N SER A 110 -3.10 -7.60 15.76
CA SER A 110 -1.93 -7.96 14.96
C SER A 110 -1.24 -9.23 15.44
N GLY A 111 -1.03 -10.19 14.53
CA GLY A 111 -0.34 -11.45 14.85
C GLY A 111 -1.16 -12.43 15.72
N THR A 112 -2.48 -12.26 15.80
CA THR A 112 -3.41 -13.19 16.48
C THR A 112 -4.42 -13.77 15.48
N PHE A 113 -5.23 -14.73 15.90
CA PHE A 113 -6.26 -15.35 15.04
C PHE A 113 -7.37 -14.39 14.59
N ASP A 114 -7.55 -13.26 15.27
CA ASP A 114 -8.54 -12.24 14.91
C ASP A 114 -8.00 -11.21 13.88
N ASP A 115 -6.70 -11.27 13.55
CA ASP A 115 -6.09 -10.43 12.51
C ASP A 115 -6.40 -11.01 11.11
N PRO A 116 -7.12 -10.27 10.24
CA PRO A 116 -7.44 -10.76 8.90
C PRO A 116 -6.21 -10.97 8.02
N ASP A 117 -5.08 -10.34 8.36
CA ASP A 117 -3.82 -10.46 7.63
C ASP A 117 -2.91 -11.55 8.23
N TYR A 118 -3.31 -12.18 9.34
CA TYR A 118 -2.58 -13.28 9.94
C TYR A 118 -2.89 -14.61 9.24
N HIS A 119 -1.89 -15.47 9.15
CA HIS A 119 -2.06 -16.82 8.63
C HIS A 119 -1.56 -17.84 9.64
N GLU A 120 -2.46 -18.75 10.02
CA GLU A 120 -2.46 -19.70 11.14
C GLU A 120 -1.23 -20.62 11.27
N GLY A 121 -0.03 -20.05 11.44
CA GLY A 121 1.19 -20.81 11.71
C GLY A 121 1.84 -21.49 10.50
N ASN A 122 1.32 -21.33 9.27
CA ASN A 122 2.02 -21.77 8.06
C ASN A 122 2.87 -20.63 7.48
N PRO A 123 4.21 -20.64 7.64
CA PRO A 123 5.08 -19.55 7.17
C PRO A 123 5.28 -19.57 5.65
N ALA A 124 4.71 -20.53 4.93
CA ALA A 124 4.88 -20.66 3.50
C ALA A 124 4.23 -19.48 2.76
N PHE A 125 5.10 -18.65 2.18
CA PHE A 125 4.77 -17.38 1.55
C PHE A 125 3.55 -17.45 0.60
N LEU A 126 3.47 -18.46 -0.28
CA LEU A 126 2.42 -18.54 -1.30
C LEU A 126 1.03 -18.79 -0.71
N PHE A 127 0.91 -19.62 0.34
CA PHE A 127 -0.37 -19.91 0.97
C PHE A 127 -0.88 -18.69 1.75
N TRP A 128 0.02 -18.00 2.43
CA TRP A 128 -0.33 -16.75 3.11
C TRP A 128 -0.74 -15.68 2.09
N TYR A 129 0.01 -15.52 0.99
CA TYR A 129 -0.36 -14.57 -0.06
C TYR A 129 -1.76 -14.87 -0.63
N TYR A 130 -2.07 -16.13 -0.90
CA TYR A 130 -3.41 -16.53 -1.34
C TYR A 130 -4.49 -16.23 -0.28
N SER A 131 -4.22 -16.51 1.00
CA SER A 131 -5.13 -16.16 2.09
C SER A 131 -5.43 -14.66 2.12
N PHE A 132 -4.39 -13.84 2.05
CA PHE A 132 -4.49 -12.38 1.98
C PHE A 132 -5.33 -11.94 0.77
N LEU A 133 -5.07 -12.46 -0.43
CA LEU A 133 -5.85 -12.10 -1.61
C LEU A 133 -7.35 -12.41 -1.46
N LYS A 134 -7.73 -13.53 -0.85
CA LYS A 134 -9.15 -13.87 -0.59
C LYS A 134 -9.83 -12.88 0.35
N GLU A 135 -9.10 -12.27 1.26
CA GLU A 135 -9.65 -11.26 2.17
C GLU A 135 -10.00 -9.95 1.44
N TYR A 136 -9.31 -9.62 0.35
CA TYR A 136 -9.39 -8.30 -0.28
C TYR A 136 -9.88 -8.29 -1.73
N ILE A 137 -9.95 -9.44 -2.39
CA ILE A 137 -10.43 -9.59 -3.77
C ILE A 137 -11.78 -10.30 -3.77
N SER A 138 -12.79 -9.61 -4.28
CA SER A 138 -14.13 -10.13 -4.52
C SER A 138 -14.38 -10.43 -5.99
N VAL A 139 -15.31 -11.35 -6.26
CA VAL A 139 -15.78 -11.64 -7.63
C VAL A 139 -16.32 -10.37 -8.31
N LYS A 140 -17.00 -9.50 -7.57
CA LYS A 140 -17.51 -8.22 -8.08
C LYS A 140 -16.39 -7.35 -8.65
N GLN A 141 -15.24 -7.26 -7.97
CA GLN A 141 -14.08 -6.50 -8.46
C GLN A 141 -13.54 -7.10 -9.74
N VAL A 142 -13.38 -8.41 -9.79
CA VAL A 142 -12.91 -9.12 -10.99
C VAL A 142 -13.84 -8.86 -12.18
N LEU A 143 -15.16 -8.89 -11.96
CA LEU A 143 -16.15 -8.56 -13.00
C LEU A 143 -16.06 -7.10 -13.45
N LEU A 144 -15.92 -6.15 -12.53
CA LEU A 144 -15.75 -4.73 -12.86
C LEU A 144 -14.46 -4.47 -13.65
N MET A 145 -13.36 -5.13 -13.26
CA MET A 145 -12.10 -5.07 -14.01
C MET A 145 -12.26 -5.69 -15.39
N ALA A 146 -12.95 -6.83 -15.52
CA ALA A 146 -13.18 -7.47 -16.81
C ALA A 146 -14.05 -6.60 -17.75
N VAL A 147 -15.11 -5.96 -17.23
CA VAL A 147 -15.91 -5.01 -18.02
C VAL A 147 -15.06 -3.81 -18.43
N THR A 148 -14.30 -3.23 -17.49
CA THR A 148 -13.42 -2.08 -17.77
C THR A 148 -12.38 -2.42 -18.83
N TYR A 149 -11.74 -3.58 -18.75
CA TYR A 149 -10.82 -4.09 -19.75
C TYR A 149 -11.45 -4.14 -21.14
N ASN A 150 -12.64 -4.76 -21.27
CA ASN A 150 -13.31 -4.91 -22.55
C ASN A 150 -13.73 -3.56 -23.15
N LEU A 151 -14.13 -2.60 -22.32
CA LEU A 151 -14.45 -1.24 -22.77
C LEU A 151 -13.20 -0.50 -23.24
N LEU A 152 -12.11 -0.53 -22.46
CA LEU A 152 -10.86 0.14 -22.80
C LEU A 152 -10.19 -0.46 -24.04
N LYS A 153 -10.34 -1.77 -24.26
CA LYS A 153 -9.81 -2.49 -25.44
C LYS A 153 -10.38 -1.97 -26.76
N ILE A 154 -11.52 -1.28 -26.75
CA ILE A 154 -12.09 -0.64 -27.94
C ILE A 154 -11.21 0.55 -28.39
N VAL A 155 -10.48 1.18 -27.47
CA VAL A 155 -9.71 2.41 -27.71
C VAL A 155 -8.20 2.16 -27.67
N PHE A 156 -7.73 1.25 -26.82
CA PHE A 156 -6.31 1.01 -26.57
C PHE A 156 -5.88 -0.41 -26.99
N PRO A 157 -4.60 -0.59 -27.41
CA PRO A 157 -4.05 -1.92 -27.63
C PRO A 157 -4.19 -2.79 -26.38
N TRP A 158 -4.58 -4.05 -26.57
CA TRP A 158 -4.84 -4.95 -25.45
C TRP A 158 -3.54 -5.31 -24.71
N GLU A 159 -2.42 -5.32 -25.42
CA GLU A 159 -1.07 -5.54 -24.88
C GLU A 159 -0.76 -4.47 -23.83
N ASN A 160 -1.01 -3.19 -24.14
CA ASN A 160 -0.78 -2.08 -23.23
C ASN A 160 -1.68 -2.15 -22.01
N LEU A 161 -2.95 -2.55 -22.18
CA LEU A 161 -3.87 -2.75 -21.06
C LEU A 161 -3.37 -3.88 -20.13
N VAL A 162 -2.90 -4.99 -20.69
CA VAL A 162 -2.36 -6.07 -19.85
C VAL A 162 -1.06 -5.62 -19.15
N VAL A 163 -0.14 -5.02 -19.90
CA VAL A 163 1.24 -4.77 -19.46
C VAL A 163 1.37 -3.55 -18.56
N PHE A 164 0.59 -2.50 -18.78
CA PHE A 164 0.70 -1.26 -18.03
C PHE A 164 -0.46 -0.99 -17.07
N TRP A 165 -1.60 -1.71 -17.19
CA TRP A 165 -2.71 -1.58 -16.25
C TRP A 165 -2.83 -2.82 -15.35
N MET A 166 -3.00 -4.02 -15.92
CA MET A 166 -3.28 -5.23 -15.13
C MET A 166 -2.05 -5.77 -14.41
N ILE A 167 -0.92 -5.95 -15.10
CA ILE A 167 0.31 -6.48 -14.51
C ILE A 167 0.80 -5.58 -13.36
N PRO A 168 0.90 -4.24 -13.50
CA PRO A 168 1.31 -3.38 -12.41
C PRO A 168 0.39 -3.41 -11.19
N ALA A 169 -0.93 -3.52 -11.40
CA ALA A 169 -1.88 -3.70 -10.31
C ALA A 169 -1.60 -5.02 -9.54
N ILE A 170 -1.38 -6.14 -10.24
CA ILE A 170 -1.06 -7.44 -9.60
C ILE A 170 0.31 -7.43 -8.92
N LEU A 171 1.33 -6.83 -9.55
CA LEU A 171 2.65 -6.71 -8.95
C LEU A 171 2.61 -5.83 -7.69
N SER A 172 1.77 -4.79 -7.68
CA SER A 172 1.60 -3.94 -6.50
C SER A 172 0.92 -4.68 -5.34
N THR A 173 -0.04 -5.59 -5.58
CA THR A 173 -0.60 -6.42 -4.49
C THR A 173 0.45 -7.34 -3.88
N PHE A 174 1.33 -7.91 -4.71
CA PHE A 174 2.47 -8.68 -4.23
C PHE A 174 3.42 -7.80 -3.41
N GLN A 175 3.75 -6.60 -3.90
CA GLN A 175 4.64 -5.65 -3.22
C GLN A 175 4.07 -5.24 -1.84
N LEU A 176 2.79 -4.88 -1.79
CA LEU A 176 2.06 -4.54 -0.56
C LEU A 176 2.07 -5.70 0.43
N PHE A 177 1.71 -6.91 -0.01
CA PHE A 177 1.72 -8.08 0.84
C PHE A 177 3.13 -8.37 1.36
N PHE A 178 4.14 -8.38 0.49
CA PHE A 178 5.50 -8.76 0.86
C PHE A 178 6.09 -7.78 1.90
N PHE A 179 6.01 -6.48 1.64
CA PHE A 179 6.63 -5.46 2.50
C PHE A 179 5.74 -4.92 3.61
N GLY A 180 4.42 -5.01 3.45
CA GLY A 180 3.42 -4.52 4.40
C GLY A 180 2.80 -5.58 5.30
N THR A 181 2.86 -6.87 4.93
CA THR A 181 2.23 -7.95 5.71
C THR A 181 3.23 -9.06 6.05
N PHE A 182 3.82 -9.71 5.04
CA PHE A 182 4.66 -10.88 5.23
C PHE A 182 5.95 -10.58 5.99
N LEU A 183 6.80 -9.66 5.49
CA LEU A 183 8.06 -9.35 6.17
C LEU A 183 7.86 -8.76 7.56
N PRO A 184 6.90 -7.82 7.78
CA PRO A 184 6.66 -7.26 9.09
C PRO A 184 6.12 -8.25 10.12
N HIS A 185 5.30 -9.22 9.72
CA HIS A 185 4.56 -10.07 10.66
C HIS A 185 4.99 -11.54 10.69
N ARG A 186 5.83 -12.02 9.77
CA ARG A 186 6.33 -13.40 9.83
C ARG A 186 7.21 -13.65 11.06
N GLY A 187 7.14 -14.89 11.57
CA GLY A 187 7.95 -15.36 12.70
C GLY A 187 7.44 -14.84 14.04
N GLU A 188 8.25 -15.03 15.08
CA GLU A 188 7.91 -14.66 16.45
C GLU A 188 8.17 -13.18 16.74
N HIS A 189 7.33 -12.60 17.58
CA HIS A 189 7.41 -11.20 18.01
C HIS A 189 7.46 -11.09 19.53
N HIS A 190 8.22 -10.12 20.04
CA HIS A 190 8.40 -9.87 21.47
C HIS A 190 8.02 -8.42 21.86
N ASN A 191 7.11 -7.81 21.09
CA ASN A 191 6.64 -6.44 21.25
C ASN A 191 5.09 -6.34 21.17
N PRO A 192 4.34 -7.14 21.95
CA PRO A 192 2.89 -6.99 22.00
C PRO A 192 2.49 -5.60 22.52
N PRO A 193 1.35 -5.04 22.06
CA PRO A 193 0.37 -5.65 21.15
C PRO A 193 0.69 -5.45 19.66
N LEU A 194 1.82 -4.81 19.31
CA LEU A 194 2.09 -4.39 17.93
C LEU A 194 2.47 -5.55 17.00
N ASN A 195 3.16 -6.56 17.54
CA ASN A 195 3.53 -7.81 16.84
C ASN A 195 4.04 -7.61 15.41
N ALA A 196 4.90 -6.61 15.24
CA ALA A 196 5.41 -6.15 13.96
C ALA A 196 6.90 -5.85 14.04
N ARG A 197 7.59 -5.91 12.90
CA ARG A 197 8.98 -5.44 12.74
C ARG A 197 9.12 -4.49 11.57
N SER A 198 10.17 -3.67 11.63
CA SER A 198 10.52 -2.75 10.56
C SER A 198 11.78 -3.19 9.83
N GLN A 199 11.85 -2.89 8.54
CA GLN A 199 13.08 -3.03 7.76
C GLN A 199 14.23 -2.21 8.38
N THR A 200 15.46 -2.56 8.01
CA THR A 200 16.64 -1.80 8.44
C THR A 200 16.56 -0.35 7.94
N LEU A 201 17.18 0.57 8.68
CA LEU A 201 17.15 2.00 8.36
C LEU A 201 17.88 2.27 7.04
N ASN A 202 17.12 2.38 5.96
CA ASN A 202 17.58 2.82 4.64
C ASN A 202 16.39 3.45 3.90
N HIS A 203 16.41 4.77 3.72
CA HIS A 203 15.26 5.50 3.18
C HIS A 203 15.02 5.24 1.69
N ILE A 204 16.07 5.03 0.90
CA ILE A 204 15.94 4.71 -0.52
C ILE A 204 15.23 3.38 -0.68
N ARG A 205 15.73 2.34 -0.01
CA ARG A 205 15.12 1.01 -0.03
C ARG A 205 13.68 1.05 0.49
N ALA A 206 13.44 1.80 1.55
CA ALA A 206 12.14 1.89 2.18
C ALA A 206 11.09 2.58 1.32
N PHE A 207 11.47 3.65 0.60
CA PHE A 207 10.58 4.32 -0.33
C PHE A 207 10.23 3.42 -1.50
N PHE A 208 11.23 2.87 -2.20
CA PHE A 208 10.99 2.03 -3.37
C PHE A 208 10.37 0.67 -3.04
N SER A 209 10.55 0.15 -1.82
CA SER A 209 9.89 -1.08 -1.40
C SER A 209 8.39 -0.91 -1.19
N CYS A 210 7.96 0.14 -0.50
CA CYS A 210 6.53 0.38 -0.24
C CYS A 210 6.24 1.76 0.40
N TYR A 211 6.75 2.88 -0.15
CA TYR A 211 6.49 4.23 0.40
C TYR A 211 6.77 4.35 1.91
N PHE A 212 7.89 3.80 2.38
CA PHE A 212 8.24 3.73 3.81
C PHE A 212 7.35 2.85 4.68
N PHE A 213 6.34 2.18 4.13
CA PHE A 213 5.45 1.27 4.86
C PHE A 213 6.17 0.06 5.46
N GLY A 214 7.35 -0.30 4.93
CA GLY A 214 8.24 -1.28 5.55
C GLY A 214 8.84 -0.82 6.89
N TYR A 215 8.68 0.45 7.29
CA TYR A 215 8.84 0.89 8.69
C TYR A 215 7.54 0.60 9.47
N HIS A 216 7.15 -0.67 9.44
CA HIS A 216 5.81 -1.12 9.79
C HIS A 216 5.57 -1.14 11.30
N LEU A 217 6.59 -1.39 12.11
CA LEU A 217 6.49 -1.23 13.57
C LEU A 217 6.13 0.21 13.94
N GLU A 218 6.77 1.20 13.30
CA GLU A 218 6.45 2.60 13.51
C GLU A 218 5.06 2.95 12.99
N HIS A 219 4.61 2.32 11.90
CA HIS A 219 3.24 2.45 11.43
C HIS A 219 2.21 1.98 12.48
N HIS A 220 2.40 0.79 13.05
CA HIS A 220 1.54 0.27 14.12
C HIS A 220 1.58 1.12 15.39
N ALA A 221 2.76 1.62 15.77
CA ALA A 221 2.94 2.44 16.95
C ALA A 221 2.36 3.86 16.81
N TYR A 222 2.39 4.42 15.60
CA TYR A 222 1.99 5.80 15.33
C TYR A 222 1.09 5.88 14.08
N PRO A 223 -0.14 5.31 14.11
CA PRO A 223 -1.01 5.21 12.94
C PRO A 223 -1.46 6.58 12.39
N TYR A 224 -1.36 7.64 13.20
CA TYR A 224 -1.61 9.03 12.80
C TYR A 224 -0.46 9.67 11.99
N LEU A 225 0.62 8.94 11.72
CA LEU A 225 1.70 9.42 10.85
C LEU A 225 1.43 8.97 9.41
N PRO A 226 1.34 9.92 8.45
CA PRO A 226 1.31 9.57 7.04
C PRO A 226 2.65 8.97 6.60
N TRP A 227 2.64 8.25 5.48
CA TRP A 227 3.77 7.47 4.99
C TRP A 227 5.09 8.27 4.90
N TRP A 228 5.06 9.55 4.49
CA TRP A 228 6.24 10.42 4.38
C TRP A 228 6.82 10.88 5.74
N ARG A 229 6.16 10.59 6.86
CA ARG A 229 6.67 10.86 8.22
C ARG A 229 7.22 9.62 8.93
N LEU A 230 6.96 8.42 8.43
CA LEU A 230 7.55 7.18 8.95
C LEU A 230 9.09 7.18 8.97
N PRO A 231 9.82 7.77 8.02
CA PRO A 231 11.28 7.85 8.07
C PRO A 231 11.81 8.47 9.36
N ARG A 232 11.23 9.60 9.78
CA ARG A 232 11.63 10.31 11.00
C ARG A 232 11.31 9.49 12.24
N ALA A 233 10.16 8.81 12.27
CA ALA A 233 9.83 7.90 13.36
C ALA A 233 10.85 6.75 13.44
N ARG A 234 11.24 6.20 12.29
CA ARG A 234 12.25 5.14 12.22
C ARG A 234 13.61 5.58 12.73
N GLU A 235 14.08 6.77 12.36
CA GLU A 235 15.33 7.34 12.87
C GLU A 235 15.31 7.49 14.39
N GLN A 236 14.19 7.93 14.97
CA GLN A 236 14.04 8.09 16.41
C GLN A 236 14.03 6.74 17.13
N THR A 237 13.27 5.77 16.62
CA THR A 237 13.24 4.41 17.17
C THR A 237 14.60 3.73 17.09
N ALA A 238 15.33 3.90 15.97
CA ALA A 238 16.64 3.29 15.77
C ALA A 238 17.70 3.83 16.76
N LYS A 239 17.63 5.10 17.14
CA LYS A 239 18.53 5.69 18.16
C LYS A 239 18.32 5.06 19.53
N VAL A 240 17.07 4.92 19.97
CA VAL A 240 16.71 4.35 21.28
C VAL A 240 17.09 2.87 21.42
N VAL A 241 17.26 2.15 20.31
CA VAL A 241 17.70 0.74 20.29
C VAL A 241 19.23 0.63 20.26
N ALA A 242 19.93 1.66 19.78
CA ALA A 242 21.38 1.71 19.75
C ALA A 242 22.01 2.17 21.08
N ASP A 243 21.25 2.92 21.88
CA ASP A 243 21.58 3.36 23.25
C ASP A 243 21.19 2.30 24.30
#